data_AF-A0A8S3UXE3-F1
#
_entry.id   AF-A0A8S3UXE3-F1
#
_cell.length_a   1.000
_cell.length_b   1.000
_cell.length_c   1.000
_cell.angle_alpha   90.00
_cell.angle_beta   90.00
_cell.angle_gamma   90.00
#
_symmetry.space_group_name_H-M   'P 1'
#
loop_
_entity.id
_entity.type
_entity.pdbx_description
1 polymer ?
#
loop_
_entity_poly.entity_id
_entity_poly.type
_entity_poly.pdbx_seq_one_letter_code
_entity_poly.pdbx_strand_id
1 'polypeptide(L)'
;MFSDFGLPKKDFHNEEAINKRITDLDKEFALVMVTELFDESLILMRRILCWGIKDILYVPLNINKNKKQHPIVLSEDTKQNLFKYNYADFKLYIHFRDKMIEQIKDQGQDFYSEVRYFKKVHVIVTKFCHESSLKKFPSSASVLIKASSWNTDFTINSAECKFMMSSELPLLKGLMSKAETRYNIWLEAMLESFSGTNTAFIKRNVIS
;
A
#
# COMPACT_ATOMS: atom_id res chain seq x y z
N MET A 1 -14.52 -1.02 10.97
CA MET A 1 -13.73 -0.38 9.90
C MET A 1 -14.04 1.12 9.84
N PHE A 2 -15.30 1.52 9.87
CA PHE A 2 -15.73 2.92 9.91
C PHE A 2 -15.25 3.65 11.19
N SER A 3 -15.17 2.95 12.32
CA SER A 3 -14.57 3.48 13.55
C SER A 3 -13.19 4.08 13.31
N ASP A 4 -12.40 3.46 12.45
CA ASP A 4 -11.00 3.81 12.18
C ASP A 4 -10.91 5.09 11.34
N PHE A 5 -12.01 5.43 10.65
CA PHE A 5 -12.21 6.67 9.92
C PHE A 5 -12.91 7.77 10.75
N GLY A 6 -13.05 7.56 12.06
CA GLY A 6 -13.48 8.59 13.01
C GLY A 6 -14.98 8.74 13.22
N LEU A 7 -15.82 7.82 12.71
CA LEU A 7 -17.25 7.82 13.03
C LEU A 7 -17.47 7.20 14.42
N PRO A 8 -18.13 7.91 15.37
CA PRO A 8 -18.46 7.34 16.67
C PRO A 8 -19.46 6.17 16.54
N LYS A 9 -19.29 5.11 17.35
CA LYS A 9 -20.16 3.92 17.31
C LYS A 9 -21.66 4.23 17.50
N LYS A 10 -21.99 5.27 18.28
CA LYS A 10 -23.37 5.72 18.48
C LYS A 10 -24.05 6.16 17.18
N ASP A 11 -23.28 6.54 16.18
CA ASP A 11 -23.75 7.06 14.89
C ASP A 11 -23.74 5.99 13.78
N PHE A 12 -23.45 4.72 14.10
CA PHE A 12 -23.36 3.63 13.11
C PHE A 12 -24.70 3.25 12.44
N HIS A 13 -25.81 3.79 12.95
CA HIS A 13 -27.13 3.68 12.33
C HIS A 13 -27.74 5.05 12.00
N ASN A 14 -26.98 6.14 12.14
CA ASN A 14 -27.41 7.48 11.78
C ASN A 14 -27.01 7.75 10.33
N GLU A 15 -27.95 7.60 9.40
CA GLU A 15 -27.68 7.72 7.96
C GLU A 15 -27.12 9.10 7.55
N GLU A 16 -27.59 10.18 8.17
CA GLU A 16 -27.08 11.53 7.89
C GLU A 16 -25.61 11.66 8.32
N ALA A 17 -25.27 11.20 9.53
CA ALA A 17 -23.90 11.22 10.02
C ALA A 17 -22.96 10.34 9.17
N ILE A 18 -23.44 9.17 8.75
CA ILE A 18 -22.71 8.25 7.86
C ILE A 18 -22.43 8.92 6.51
N ASN A 19 -23.47 9.42 5.83
CA ASN A 19 -23.33 10.02 4.50
C ASN A 19 -22.46 11.29 4.54
N LYS A 20 -22.59 12.10 5.59
CA LYS A 20 -21.72 13.25 5.82
C LYS A 20 -20.27 12.81 5.94
N ARG A 21 -19.97 11.82 6.79
CA ARG A 21 -18.59 11.37 6.98
C ARG A 21 -18.02 10.72 5.72
N ILE A 22 -18.81 9.96 4.96
CA ILE A 22 -18.41 9.43 3.65
C ILE A 22 -18.01 10.59 2.72
N THR A 23 -18.82 11.64 2.64
CA THR A 23 -18.54 12.82 1.81
C THR A 23 -17.26 13.54 2.24
N ASP A 24 -16.99 13.62 3.54
CA ASP A 24 -15.76 14.22 4.06
C ASP A 24 -14.53 13.35 3.71
N LEU A 25 -14.62 12.03 3.91
CA LEU A 25 -13.59 11.08 3.51
C LEU A 25 -13.29 11.16 2.00
N ASP A 26 -14.32 11.38 1.19
CA ASP A 26 -14.19 11.46 -0.26
C ASP A 26 -13.34 12.64 -0.74
N LYS A 27 -13.29 13.70 0.07
CA LYS A 27 -12.46 14.90 -0.15
C LYS A 27 -11.07 14.74 0.48
N GLU A 28 -10.97 14.00 1.57
CA GLU A 28 -9.71 13.76 2.30
C GLU A 28 -8.79 12.77 1.55
N PHE A 29 -9.36 11.74 0.93
CA PHE A 29 -8.59 10.67 0.29
C PHE A 29 -8.67 10.76 -1.24
N ALA A 30 -7.50 10.89 -1.88
CA ALA A 30 -7.39 10.78 -3.33
C ALA A 30 -7.71 9.36 -3.85
N LEU A 31 -7.41 8.34 -3.04
CA LEU A 31 -7.66 6.94 -3.35
C LEU A 31 -7.99 6.15 -2.08
N VAL A 32 -9.03 5.33 -2.16
CA VAL A 32 -9.34 4.28 -1.17
C VAL A 32 -9.29 2.94 -1.90
N MET A 33 -8.38 2.06 -1.50
CA MET A 33 -8.16 0.77 -2.15
C MET A 33 -9.19 -0.27 -1.71
N VAL A 34 -9.59 -1.16 -2.62
CA VAL A 34 -10.57 -2.23 -2.36
C VAL A 34 -9.90 -3.58 -2.56
N THR A 35 -10.06 -4.48 -1.60
CA THR A 35 -9.31 -5.74 -1.54
C THR A 35 -9.65 -6.68 -2.70
N GLU A 36 -10.91 -6.68 -3.14
CA GLU A 36 -11.41 -7.48 -4.27
C GLU A 36 -10.82 -7.04 -5.62
N LEU A 37 -10.30 -5.81 -5.66
CA LEU A 37 -9.67 -5.19 -6.82
C LEU A 37 -8.25 -4.73 -6.47
N PHE A 38 -7.53 -5.51 -5.64
CA PHE A 38 -6.26 -5.08 -5.06
C PHE A 38 -5.20 -4.71 -6.11
N ASP A 39 -5.06 -5.52 -7.17
CA ASP A 39 -4.08 -5.25 -8.22
C ASP A 39 -4.43 -3.98 -9.01
N GLU A 40 -5.72 -3.76 -9.30
CA GLU A 40 -6.22 -2.54 -9.92
C GLU A 40 -6.00 -1.32 -9.01
N SER A 41 -6.19 -1.48 -7.70
CA SER A 41 -5.91 -0.46 -6.70
C SER A 41 -4.43 -0.05 -6.70
N LEU A 42 -3.51 -1.02 -6.81
CA LEU A 42 -2.07 -0.75 -6.89
C LEU A 42 -1.70 0.01 -8.16
N ILE A 43 -2.32 -0.30 -9.30
CA ILE A 43 -2.09 0.45 -10.55
C ILE A 43 -2.61 1.89 -10.43
N LEU A 44 -3.79 2.10 -9.85
CA LEU A 44 -4.29 3.45 -9.59
C LEU A 44 -3.34 4.23 -8.68
N MET A 45 -2.92 3.63 -7.56
CA MET A 45 -1.97 4.24 -6.63
C MET A 45 -0.66 4.61 -7.33
N ARG A 46 -0.14 3.70 -8.15
CA ARG A 46 1.07 3.92 -8.94
C ARG A 46 0.94 5.17 -9.81
N ARG A 47 -0.15 5.28 -10.58
CA ARG A 47 -0.38 6.41 -11.49
C ARG A 47 -0.54 7.73 -10.71
N ILE A 48 -1.28 7.72 -9.59
CA ILE A 48 -1.48 8.91 -8.73
C ILE A 48 -0.16 9.40 -8.11
N LEU A 49 0.70 8.48 -7.66
CA LEU A 49 1.97 8.81 -6.99
C LEU A 49 3.15 8.93 -7.97
N CYS A 50 2.92 8.79 -9.27
CA CYS A 50 3.97 8.75 -10.30
C CYS A 50 5.05 7.70 -10.03
N TRP A 51 4.66 6.55 -9.47
CA TRP A 51 5.58 5.47 -9.13
C TRP A 51 5.89 4.55 -10.31
N GLY A 52 7.04 3.87 -10.25
CA GLY A 52 7.39 2.82 -11.19
C GLY A 52 6.66 1.51 -10.86
N ILE A 53 6.63 0.57 -11.83
CA ILE A 53 6.13 -0.79 -11.58
C ILE A 53 6.90 -1.44 -10.43
N LYS A 54 8.21 -1.17 -10.31
CA LYS A 54 9.07 -1.73 -9.28
C LYS A 54 8.61 -1.36 -7.86
N ASP A 55 8.10 -0.14 -7.66
CA ASP A 55 7.77 0.42 -6.34
C ASP A 55 6.49 -0.18 -5.74
N ILE A 56 5.62 -0.74 -6.59
CA ILE A 56 4.35 -1.38 -6.18
C ILE A 56 4.44 -2.91 -6.13
N LEU A 57 5.62 -3.49 -6.37
CA LEU A 57 5.81 -4.94 -6.24
C LEU A 57 5.76 -5.36 -4.78
N TYR A 58 5.13 -6.51 -4.54
CA TYR A 58 5.05 -7.11 -3.22
C TYR A 58 5.28 -8.62 -3.30
N VAL A 59 5.43 -9.26 -2.14
CA VAL A 59 5.43 -10.73 -2.03
C VAL A 59 4.31 -11.10 -1.06
N PRO A 60 3.30 -11.89 -1.49
CA PRO A 60 2.22 -12.30 -0.60
C PRO A 60 2.71 -13.20 0.55
N LEU A 61 2.71 -12.70 1.79
CA LEU A 61 3.10 -13.47 2.98
C LEU A 61 1.90 -14.02 3.76
N ASN A 62 0.81 -13.25 3.84
CA ASN A 62 -0.37 -13.54 4.66
C ASN A 62 -1.48 -14.26 3.87
N ILE A 63 -1.12 -15.17 2.97
CA ILE A 63 -2.14 -15.98 2.28
C ILE A 63 -2.61 -17.08 3.24
N ASN A 64 -3.88 -17.05 3.61
CA ASN A 64 -4.50 -18.16 4.32
C ASN A 64 -4.62 -19.38 3.37
N LYS A 65 -3.59 -20.23 3.36
CA LYS A 65 -3.55 -21.48 2.59
C LYS A 65 -4.64 -22.48 2.97
N ASN A 66 -5.23 -22.31 4.16
CA ASN A 66 -6.32 -23.14 4.69
C ASN A 66 -7.70 -22.53 4.43
N LYS A 67 -7.81 -21.50 3.58
CA LYS A 67 -9.11 -20.94 3.19
C LYS A 67 -9.96 -22.06 2.59
N LYS A 68 -11.13 -22.32 3.20
CA LYS A 68 -12.06 -23.36 2.73
C LYS A 68 -12.37 -23.11 1.25
N GLN A 69 -12.17 -24.15 0.43
CA GLN A 69 -12.44 -24.10 -1.02
C GLN A 69 -13.94 -23.88 -1.32
N HIS A 70 -14.81 -24.20 -0.35
CA HIS A 70 -16.24 -23.93 -0.41
C HIS A 70 -16.57 -22.72 0.48
N PRO A 71 -16.88 -21.55 -0.11
CA PRO A 71 -17.37 -20.41 0.64
C PRO A 71 -18.72 -20.76 1.28
N ILE A 72 -18.94 -20.29 2.51
CA ILE A 72 -20.24 -20.42 3.18
C ILE A 72 -21.24 -19.59 2.38
N VAL A 73 -22.27 -20.24 1.84
CA VAL A 73 -23.39 -19.56 1.18
C VAL A 73 -24.36 -19.12 2.27
N LEU A 74 -24.44 -17.81 2.50
CA LEU A 74 -25.39 -17.24 3.45
C LEU A 74 -26.80 -17.19 2.84
N SER A 75 -27.82 -17.48 3.64
CA SER A 75 -29.22 -17.23 3.26
C SER A 75 -29.45 -15.72 3.08
N GLU A 76 -30.45 -15.35 2.28
CA GLU A 76 -30.79 -13.94 2.08
C GLU A 76 -31.16 -13.23 3.38
N ASP A 77 -31.89 -13.89 4.28
CA ASP A 77 -32.18 -13.36 5.61
C ASP A 77 -30.90 -13.08 6.42
N THR A 78 -29.94 -14.00 6.39
CA THR A 78 -28.65 -13.81 7.07
C THR A 78 -27.87 -12.63 6.48
N LYS A 79 -27.88 -12.47 5.15
CA LYS A 79 -27.23 -11.33 4.48
C LYS A 79 -27.88 -10.00 4.88
N GLN A 80 -29.21 -9.94 4.91
CA GLN A 80 -29.94 -8.74 5.32
C GLN A 80 -29.66 -8.39 6.79
N ASN A 81 -29.61 -9.39 7.67
CA ASN A 81 -29.26 -9.18 9.07
C ASN A 81 -27.82 -8.67 9.19
N LEU A 82 -26.86 -9.28 8.49
CA LEU A 82 -25.46 -8.82 8.46
C LEU A 82 -25.34 -7.37 7.97
N PHE A 83 -26.08 -7.01 6.93
CA PHE A 83 -26.15 -5.64 6.42
C PHE A 83 -26.67 -4.68 7.50
N LYS A 84 -27.76 -5.03 8.20
CA LYS A 84 -28.31 -4.20 9.29
C LYS A 84 -27.31 -4.04 10.43
N TYR A 85 -26.64 -5.12 10.85
CA TYR A 85 -25.68 -5.07 11.95
C TYR A 85 -24.43 -4.24 11.63
N ASN A 86 -23.93 -4.29 10.39
CA ASN A 86 -22.73 -3.56 9.96
C ASN A 86 -23.07 -2.40 8.99
N TYR A 87 -24.21 -1.75 9.20
CA TYR A 87 -24.80 -0.81 8.26
C TYR A 87 -23.82 0.29 7.80
N ALA A 88 -23.16 0.95 8.75
CA ALA A 88 -22.15 1.96 8.43
C ALA A 88 -21.01 1.40 7.55
N ASP A 89 -20.38 0.30 7.97
CA ASP A 89 -19.27 -0.32 7.23
C ASP A 89 -19.69 -0.73 5.81
N PHE A 90 -20.92 -1.23 5.63
CA PHE A 90 -21.46 -1.54 4.31
C PHE A 90 -21.66 -0.31 3.43
N LYS A 91 -22.23 0.78 3.98
CA LYS A 91 -22.40 2.05 3.25
C LYS A 91 -21.06 2.61 2.81
N LEU A 92 -20.05 2.57 3.68
CA LEU A 92 -18.67 2.97 3.36
C LEU A 92 -18.07 2.14 2.22
N TYR A 93 -18.15 0.82 2.35
CA TYR A 93 -17.61 -0.11 1.35
C TYR A 93 -18.26 0.08 -0.02
N ILE A 94 -19.60 0.16 -0.07
CA ILE A 94 -20.33 0.34 -1.34
C ILE A 94 -19.89 1.64 -2.03
N HIS A 95 -19.83 2.75 -1.28
CA HIS A 95 -19.43 4.04 -1.83
C HIS A 95 -18.02 3.99 -2.44
N PHE A 96 -17.01 3.52 -1.69
CA PHE A 96 -15.64 3.51 -2.18
C PHE A 96 -15.37 2.44 -3.23
N ARG A 97 -16.10 1.31 -3.22
CA ARG A 97 -16.07 0.36 -4.33
C ARG A 97 -16.58 0.99 -5.62
N ASP A 98 -17.71 1.69 -5.56
CA ASP A 98 -18.32 2.29 -6.75
C ASP A 98 -17.45 3.45 -7.27
N LYS A 99 -16.92 4.29 -6.38
CA LYS A 99 -15.93 5.33 -6.72
C LYS A 99 -14.68 4.73 -7.36
N MET A 100 -14.15 3.63 -6.83
CA MET A 100 -12.98 2.99 -7.42
C MET A 100 -13.27 2.47 -8.84
N ILE A 101 -14.45 1.91 -9.08
CA ILE A 101 -14.87 1.48 -10.42
C ILE A 101 -14.94 2.68 -11.38
N GLU A 102 -15.44 3.82 -10.92
CA GLU A 102 -15.43 5.07 -11.68
C GLU A 102 -14.00 5.54 -12.00
N GLN A 103 -13.14 5.62 -10.98
CA GLN A 103 -11.73 5.99 -11.15
C GLN A 103 -10.99 5.09 -12.15
N ILE A 104 -11.29 3.78 -12.19
CA ILE A 104 -10.72 2.85 -13.17
C ILE A 104 -11.21 3.18 -14.59
N LYS A 105 -12.50 3.49 -14.76
CA LYS A 105 -13.06 3.83 -16.08
C LYS A 105 -12.39 5.08 -16.66
N ASP A 106 -12.00 6.02 -15.80
CA ASP A 106 -11.35 7.28 -16.20
C ASP A 106 -9.88 7.11 -16.61
N GLN A 107 -9.25 5.96 -16.37
CA GLN A 107 -7.83 5.74 -16.66
C GLN A 107 -7.50 5.52 -18.15
N GLY A 108 -8.51 5.27 -18.99
CA GLY A 108 -8.35 4.94 -20.40
C GLY A 108 -8.22 3.44 -20.70
N GLN A 109 -8.17 3.11 -21.98
CA GLN A 109 -8.25 1.71 -22.46
C GLN A 109 -7.01 0.87 -22.15
N ASP A 110 -5.86 1.50 -21.88
CA ASP A 110 -4.60 0.82 -21.63
C ASP A 110 -4.47 0.29 -20.19
N PHE A 111 -5.30 0.78 -19.26
CA PHE A 111 -5.25 0.43 -17.83
C PHE A 111 -5.30 -1.08 -17.59
N TYR A 112 -6.24 -1.80 -18.20
CA TYR A 112 -6.32 -3.25 -18.03
C TYR A 112 -5.15 -4.01 -18.67
N SER A 113 -4.50 -3.42 -19.67
CA SER A 113 -3.26 -3.98 -20.24
C SER A 113 -2.09 -3.78 -19.28
N GLU A 114 -2.02 -2.63 -18.61
CA GLU A 114 -1.07 -2.36 -17.53
C GLU A 114 -1.26 -3.32 -16.35
N VAL A 115 -2.50 -3.51 -15.88
CA VAL A 115 -2.83 -4.47 -14.80
C VAL A 115 -2.38 -5.89 -15.18
N ARG A 116 -2.64 -6.32 -16.42
CA ARG A 116 -2.18 -7.63 -16.91
C ARG A 116 -0.67 -7.73 -16.96
N TYR A 117 0.02 -6.65 -17.33
CA TYR A 117 1.47 -6.60 -17.31
C TYR A 117 2.02 -6.69 -15.89
N PHE A 118 1.50 -5.90 -14.97
CA PHE A 118 1.86 -5.93 -13.55
C PHE A 118 1.68 -7.34 -12.97
N LYS A 119 0.52 -7.98 -13.19
CA LYS A 119 0.26 -9.36 -12.75
C LYS A 119 1.33 -10.34 -13.26
N LYS A 120 1.78 -10.21 -14.52
CA LYS A 120 2.87 -11.05 -15.07
C LYS A 120 4.20 -10.80 -14.37
N VAL A 121 4.60 -9.54 -14.19
CA VAL A 121 5.84 -9.17 -13.50
C VAL A 121 5.80 -9.63 -12.04
N HIS A 122 4.68 -9.44 -11.37
CA HIS A 122 4.48 -9.81 -9.98
C HIS A 122 4.63 -11.33 -9.76
N VAL A 123 4.13 -12.16 -10.68
CA VAL A 123 4.34 -13.63 -10.65
C VAL A 123 5.83 -13.98 -10.76
N ILE A 124 6.56 -13.33 -11.69
CA ILE A 124 8.00 -13.56 -11.88
C ILE A 124 8.77 -13.21 -10.61
N VAL A 125 8.51 -12.03 -10.05
CA VAL A 125 9.22 -11.52 -8.87
C VAL A 125 8.89 -12.33 -7.62
N THR A 126 7.61 -12.66 -7.40
CA THR A 126 7.18 -13.51 -6.29
C THR A 126 7.87 -14.88 -6.34
N LYS A 127 7.92 -15.51 -7.52
CA LYS A 127 8.62 -16.79 -7.70
C LYS A 127 10.11 -16.66 -7.36
N PHE A 128 10.78 -15.65 -7.93
CA PHE A 128 12.19 -15.40 -7.68
C PHE A 128 12.48 -15.19 -6.19
N CYS A 129 11.66 -14.40 -5.48
CA CYS A 129 11.84 -14.15 -4.06
C CYS A 129 11.62 -15.39 -3.20
N HIS A 130 10.60 -16.21 -3.49
CA HIS A 130 10.40 -17.49 -2.80
C HIS A 130 11.58 -18.45 -3.00
N GLU A 131 12.05 -18.61 -4.22
CA GLU A 131 13.20 -19.49 -4.53
C GLU A 131 14.50 -18.98 -3.90
N SER A 132 14.70 -17.66 -3.86
CA SER A 132 15.84 -17.02 -3.20
C SER A 132 15.80 -17.23 -1.68
N SER A 133 14.62 -17.15 -1.06
CA SER A 133 14.43 -17.43 0.38
C SER A 133 14.74 -18.89 0.74
N LEU A 134 14.47 -19.83 -0.19
CA LEU A 134 14.86 -21.23 -0.07
C LEU A 134 16.34 -21.50 -0.39
N LYS A 135 17.17 -20.45 -0.57
CA LYS A 135 18.59 -20.54 -0.93
C LYS A 135 18.86 -21.35 -2.21
N LYS A 136 17.91 -21.41 -3.15
CA LYS A 136 18.09 -22.07 -4.47
C LYS A 136 19.03 -21.29 -5.39
N PHE A 137 19.29 -20.02 -5.08
CA PHE A 137 20.14 -19.12 -5.83
C PHE A 137 21.25 -18.53 -4.95
N PRO A 138 22.39 -18.11 -5.55
CA PRO A 138 23.42 -17.37 -4.83
C PRO A 138 22.90 -16.02 -4.33
N SER A 139 23.54 -15.46 -3.30
CA SER A 139 23.13 -14.16 -2.73
C SER A 139 23.25 -12.99 -3.72
N SER A 140 24.06 -13.14 -4.78
CA SER A 140 24.21 -12.17 -5.87
C SER A 140 23.17 -12.32 -6.98
N ALA A 141 22.28 -13.31 -6.89
CA ALA A 141 21.25 -13.52 -7.91
C ALA A 141 20.29 -12.34 -7.99
N SER A 142 19.90 -12.04 -9.23
CA SER A 142 18.88 -11.06 -9.55
C SER A 142 18.05 -11.51 -10.75
N VAL A 143 16.83 -11.01 -10.83
CA VAL A 143 15.97 -11.16 -12.00
C VAL A 143 15.84 -9.80 -12.71
N LEU A 144 16.01 -9.81 -14.03
CA LEU A 144 15.88 -8.62 -14.88
C LEU A 144 14.47 -8.56 -15.47
N ILE A 145 13.77 -7.46 -15.21
CA ILE A 145 12.52 -7.10 -15.86
C ILE A 145 12.86 -6.11 -16.96
N LYS A 146 12.59 -6.53 -18.20
CA LYS A 146 12.84 -5.71 -19.38
C LYS A 146 11.83 -4.56 -19.50
N ALA A 147 12.27 -3.51 -20.18
CA ALA A 147 11.50 -2.35 -20.51
C ALA A 147 10.24 -2.76 -21.28
N SER A 148 9.17 -2.03 -21.01
CA SER A 148 7.88 -2.18 -21.66
C SER A 148 7.24 -0.80 -21.81
N SER A 149 6.00 -0.75 -22.26
CA SER A 149 5.21 0.48 -22.25
C SER A 149 5.03 1.08 -20.85
N TRP A 150 5.23 0.30 -19.77
CA TRP A 150 4.93 0.72 -18.40
C TRP A 150 6.14 0.84 -17.47
N ASN A 151 7.35 0.48 -17.93
CA ASN A 151 8.57 0.57 -17.12
C ASN A 151 9.83 0.60 -18.00
N THR A 152 10.92 1.13 -17.46
CA THR A 152 12.28 0.91 -17.98
C THR A 152 12.85 -0.43 -17.48
N ASP A 153 13.98 -0.87 -18.02
CA ASP A 153 14.72 -2.02 -17.48
C ASP A 153 14.97 -1.82 -15.97
N PHE A 154 14.67 -2.83 -15.16
CA PHE A 154 15.02 -2.85 -13.73
C PHE A 154 15.31 -4.27 -13.25
N THR A 155 16.10 -4.40 -12.19
CA THR A 155 16.38 -5.69 -11.55
C THR A 155 15.75 -5.78 -10.17
N ILE A 156 15.45 -7.01 -9.74
CA ILE A 156 15.15 -7.35 -8.35
C ILE A 156 16.23 -8.33 -7.88
N ASN A 157 16.91 -8.00 -6.79
CA ASN A 157 17.94 -8.85 -6.20
C ASN A 157 17.48 -9.55 -4.90
N SER A 158 18.30 -10.47 -4.43
CA SER A 158 18.01 -11.26 -3.22
C SER A 158 17.87 -10.40 -1.95
N ALA A 159 18.53 -9.24 -1.86
CA ALA A 159 18.41 -8.34 -0.70
C ALA A 159 17.05 -7.61 -0.70
N GLU A 160 16.57 -7.18 -1.87
CA GLU A 160 15.24 -6.60 -2.03
C GLU A 160 14.15 -7.61 -1.70
N CYS A 161 14.32 -8.88 -2.10
CA CYS A 161 13.42 -9.96 -1.68
C CYS A 161 13.38 -10.12 -0.16
N LYS A 162 14.52 -10.07 0.54
CA LYS A 162 14.53 -10.12 2.01
C LYS A 162 13.72 -8.98 2.63
N PHE A 163 13.80 -7.79 2.05
CA PHE A 163 13.02 -6.65 2.51
C PHE A 163 11.51 -6.88 2.29
N MET A 164 11.09 -7.25 1.08
CA MET A 164 9.68 -7.54 0.76
C MET A 164 9.10 -8.71 1.57
N MET A 165 9.94 -9.65 1.97
CA MET A 165 9.54 -10.84 2.74
C MET A 165 9.73 -10.70 4.25
N SER A 166 10.15 -9.53 4.74
CA SER A 166 10.31 -9.27 6.18
C SER A 166 8.93 -9.17 6.85
N SER A 167 8.80 -9.72 8.05
CA SER A 167 7.62 -9.46 8.87
C SER A 167 7.59 -7.98 9.30
N GLU A 168 6.40 -7.51 9.68
CA GLU A 168 6.13 -6.10 9.96
C GLU A 168 7.10 -5.49 10.98
N LEU A 169 7.30 -6.14 12.14
CA LEU A 169 8.14 -5.58 13.20
C LEU A 169 9.61 -5.39 12.77
N PRO A 170 10.30 -6.40 12.19
CA PRO A 170 11.63 -6.19 11.60
C PRO A 170 11.66 -5.10 10.51
N LEU A 171 10.63 -5.07 9.65
CA LEU A 171 10.54 -4.10 8.57
C LEU A 171 10.47 -2.66 9.12
N LEU A 172 9.57 -2.41 10.06
CA LEU A 172 9.39 -1.10 10.69
C LEU A 172 10.66 -0.64 11.42
N LYS A 173 11.30 -1.53 12.19
CA LYS A 173 12.59 -1.23 12.84
C LYS A 173 13.66 -0.82 11.82
N GLY A 174 13.76 -1.54 10.71
CA GLY A 174 14.69 -1.22 9.64
C GLY A 174 14.39 0.13 8.97
N LEU A 175 13.11 0.45 8.76
CA LEU A 175 12.67 1.73 8.19
C LEU A 175 12.94 2.91 9.12
N MET A 176 12.64 2.76 10.41
CA MET A 176 12.90 3.79 11.42
C MET A 176 14.39 4.10 11.54
N SER A 177 15.22 3.06 11.62
CA SER A 177 16.68 3.23 11.67
C SER A 177 17.20 3.94 10.42
N LYS A 178 16.74 3.59 9.21
CA LYS A 178 17.10 4.29 7.98
C LYS A 178 16.65 5.76 7.97
N ALA A 179 15.47 6.05 8.51
CA ALA A 179 14.95 7.42 8.60
C ALA A 179 15.81 8.27 9.55
N GLU A 180 16.17 7.72 10.71
CA GLU A 180 17.06 8.35 11.67
C GLU A 180 18.45 8.61 11.08
N THR A 181 19.04 7.63 10.38
CA THR A 181 20.33 7.83 9.68
C THR A 181 20.24 8.96 8.66
N ARG A 182 19.19 9.01 7.84
CA ARG A 182 19.01 10.10 6.85
C ARG A 182 18.85 11.46 7.51
N TYR A 183 18.11 11.52 8.61
CA TYR A 183 17.94 12.75 9.38
C TYR A 183 19.28 13.24 9.96
N ASN A 184 20.07 12.34 10.53
CA ASN A 184 21.38 12.69 11.09
C ASN A 184 22.36 13.16 10.01
N ILE A 185 22.40 12.49 8.85
CA ILE A 185 23.21 12.94 7.70
C ILE A 185 22.78 14.33 7.21
N TRP A 186 21.47 14.56 7.09
CA TRP A 186 20.95 15.88 6.71
C TRP A 186 21.31 16.94 7.76
N LEU A 187 21.21 16.62 9.04
CA LEU A 187 21.55 17.52 10.14
C LEU A 187 23.04 17.88 10.14
N GLU A 188 23.92 16.91 9.93
CA GLU A 188 25.37 17.12 9.78
C GLU A 188 25.67 18.04 8.60
N ALA A 189 25.13 17.73 7.41
CA ALA A 189 25.31 18.55 6.22
C ALA A 189 24.77 19.98 6.40
N MET A 190 23.63 20.13 7.08
CA MET A 190 23.07 21.43 7.43
C MET A 190 24.01 22.19 8.37
N LEU A 191 24.50 21.57 9.44
CA LEU A 191 25.41 22.21 10.41
C LEU A 191 26.75 22.60 9.76
N GLU A 192 27.27 21.80 8.84
CA GLU A 192 28.46 22.13 8.04
C GLU A 192 28.23 23.32 7.09
N SER A 193 27.03 23.42 6.49
CA SER A 193 26.68 24.57 5.66
C SER A 193 26.60 25.88 6.45
N PHE A 194 26.22 25.82 7.74
CA PHE A 194 26.21 26.97 8.63
C PHE A 194 27.59 27.33 9.19
N SER A 195 28.49 26.36 9.41
CA SER A 195 29.86 26.61 9.89
C SER A 195 30.79 27.21 8.82
N GLY A 196 30.44 27.09 7.53
CA GLY A 196 31.08 27.77 6.41
C GLY A 196 30.70 29.25 6.23
N THR A 197 29.73 29.75 7.01
CA THR A 197 29.39 31.18 7.12
C THR A 197 29.83 31.72 8.46
N ASN A 198 30.53 32.85 8.44
CA ASN A 198 31.27 33.42 9.56
C ASN A 198 30.41 33.62 10.83
N THR A 199 30.74 32.85 11.88
CA THR A 199 30.57 33.04 13.34
C THR A 199 29.22 33.51 13.95
N ALA A 200 28.85 32.73 14.98
CA ALA A 200 28.17 33.09 16.24
C ALA A 200 26.65 32.87 16.34
N PHE A 201 26.27 32.28 17.50
CA PHE A 201 24.91 32.00 18.02
C PHE A 201 24.22 30.78 17.35
N ILE A 202 23.77 29.73 18.04
CA ILE A 202 23.18 29.58 19.38
C ILE A 202 23.47 28.16 19.90
N LYS A 203 24.15 28.02 21.05
CA LYS A 203 23.95 26.88 21.95
C LYS A 203 22.80 27.25 22.88
N ARG A 204 21.64 26.60 22.77
CA ARG A 204 20.67 26.47 23.88
C ARG A 204 19.59 25.42 23.59
N ASN A 205 19.56 24.44 24.50
CA ASN A 205 18.42 23.66 24.98
C ASN A 205 17.81 22.60 24.05
N VAL A 206 18.39 21.40 24.13
CA VAL A 206 17.62 20.15 24.00
C VAL A 206 16.89 19.93 25.33
N ILE A 207 15.58 19.79 25.22
CA ILE A 207 14.55 19.83 26.25
C ILE A 207 14.54 18.52 27.07
N SER A 208 14.32 18.69 28.37
CA SER A 208 13.92 17.71 29.39
C SER A 208 12.50 17.19 29.17
#